data_AF-A0A1G1HFJ9-F1
#
_entry.id   AF-A0A1G1HFJ9-F1
#
_cell.length_a   1.000
_cell.length_b   1.000
_cell.length_c   1.000
_cell.angle_alpha   90.00
_cell.angle_beta   90.00
_cell.angle_gamma   90.00
#
_symmetry.space_group_name_H-M   'P 1'
#
loop_
_entity.id
_entity.type
_entity.pdbx_description
1 polymer ?
#
loop_
_entity_poly.entity_id
_entity_poly.type
_entity_poly.pdbx_seq_one_letter_code
_entity_poly.pdbx_strand_id
1 'polypeptide(L)' 'MKEIYDVGVSVDISSGGLGLITRYPLEVGHCLLFENLNMVNNIRADASVVRWAEEFRDQMFRVGLEFIE' A
#
# COMPACT_ATOMS: atom_id res chain seq x y z
N MET A 1 -8.13 -15.01 -2.67
CA MET A 1 -7.04 -14.02 -2.83
C MET A 1 -7.14 -13.48 -4.25
N LYS A 2 -7.12 -12.16 -4.44
CA LYS A 2 -7.25 -11.53 -5.77
C LYS A 2 -5.92 -10.87 -6.10
N GLU A 3 -5.34 -11.24 -7.23
CA GLU A 3 -4.14 -10.60 -7.74
C GLU A 3 -4.53 -9.31 -8.48
N ILE A 4 -3.80 -8.24 -8.20
CA ILE A 4 -3.98 -6.94 -8.82
C ILE A 4 -2.71 -6.62 -9.57
N TYR A 5 -2.83 -6.45 -10.87
CA TYR A 5 -1.73 -6.06 -11.76
C TYR A 5 -1.89 -4.59 -12.13
N ASP A 6 -1.47 -3.71 -11.23
CA ASP A 6 -1.49 -2.25 -11.43
C ASP A 6 -0.21 -1.62 -10.86
N VAL A 7 0.06 -0.37 -11.23
CA VAL A 7 1.22 0.39 -10.77
C VAL A 7 0.80 1.31 -9.63
N GLY A 8 1.43 1.11 -8.47
CA GLY A 8 1.37 2.03 -7.34
C GLY A 8 2.69 2.78 -7.15
N VAL A 9 2.63 4.04 -6.74
CA VAL A 9 3.80 4.89 -6.45
C VAL A 9 3.85 5.19 -4.97
N SER A 10 4.96 4.86 -4.31
CA SER A 10 5.19 5.23 -2.90
C SER A 10 5.40 6.74 -2.76
N VAL A 11 4.68 7.37 -1.84
CA VAL A 11 4.83 8.81 -1.54
C VAL A 11 5.53 9.10 -0.23
N ASP A 12 5.41 8.21 0.74
CA ASP A 12 6.09 8.30 2.04
C ASP A 12 6.28 6.89 2.62
N ILE A 13 7.38 6.69 3.34
CA ILE A 13 7.74 5.39 3.95
C ILE A 13 8.22 5.66 5.38
N SER A 14 7.71 4.88 6.33
CA SER A 14 8.15 4.89 7.72
C SER A 14 8.35 3.46 8.24
N SER A 15 8.80 3.33 9.49
CA SER A 15 8.87 2.03 10.17
C SER A 15 7.51 1.36 10.36
N GLY A 16 6.43 2.13 10.44
CA GLY A 16 5.08 1.61 10.68
C GLY A 16 4.26 1.38 9.42
N GLY A 17 4.69 1.89 8.25
CA GLY A 17 3.83 1.85 7.07
C GLY A 17 4.33 2.58 5.83
N LEU A 18 3.47 2.59 4.82
CA LEU A 18 3.71 3.10 3.47
C LEU A 18 2.52 3.94 3.00
N GLY A 19 2.78 5.17 2.57
CA GLY A 19 1.87 5.96 1.75
C GLY A 19 1.98 5.55 0.28
N LEU A 20 0.85 5.23 -0.35
CA LEU A 20 0.76 4.75 -1.73
C LEU A 20 -0.21 5.61 -2.55
N ILE A 21 0.15 5.94 -3.78
CA ILE A 21 -0.80 6.42 -4.80
C ILE A 21 -1.03 5.29 -5.80
N THR A 22 -2.28 4.95 -6.07
CA THR A 22 -2.67 3.89 -7.02
C THR A 22 -3.96 4.25 -7.75
N ARG A 23 -4.20 3.66 -8.92
CA ARG A 23 -5.50 3.76 -9.60
C ARG A 23 -6.47 2.67 -9.16
N TYR A 24 -5.96 1.65 -8.47
CA TYR A 24 -6.80 0.60 -7.92
C TYR A 24 -7.52 1.13 -6.66
N PRO A 25 -8.86 1.02 -6.58
CA PRO A 25 -9.63 1.49 -5.44
C PRO A 25 -9.43 0.54 -4.24
N LEU A 26 -8.43 0.84 -3.42
CA LEU A 26 -8.21 0.16 -2.15
C LEU A 26 -9.15 0.71 -1.08
N GLU A 27 -9.66 -0.17 -0.21
CA GLU A 27 -10.58 0.18 0.87
C GLU A 27 -9.96 -0.18 2.22
N VAL A 28 -10.40 0.53 3.27
CA VAL A 28 -9.95 0.28 4.65
C VAL A 28 -10.22 -1.16 5.05
N GLY A 29 -9.20 -1.81 5.61
CA GLY A 29 -9.24 -3.22 6.01
C GLY A 29 -8.79 -4.21 4.94
N HIS A 30 -8.58 -3.79 3.69
CA HIS A 30 -7.92 -4.65 2.71
C HIS A 30 -6.49 -4.99 3.16
N CYS A 31 -6.12 -6.25 3.03
CA CYS A 31 -4.76 -6.72 3.24
C CYS A 31 -4.03 -6.86 1.91
N LEU A 32 -2.83 -6.31 1.82
CA LEU A 32 -1.93 -6.44 0.68
C LEU A 32 -0.78 -7.37 1.07
N LEU A 33 -0.45 -8.29 0.18
CA LEU A 33 0.71 -9.17 0.29
C LEU A 33 1.74 -8.73 -0.72
N PHE A 34 3.00 -8.69 -0.31
CA PHE A 34 4.10 -8.25 -1.16
C PHE A 34 5.01 -9.43 -1.51
N GLU A 35 4.93 -9.89 -2.75
CA GLU A 35 5.66 -11.11 -3.17
C GLU A 35 7.16 -10.88 -3.41
N ASN A 36 7.58 -9.65 -3.70
CA ASN A 36 8.97 -9.33 -4.10
C ASN A 36 9.52 -8.04 -3.46
N LEU A 37 8.99 -7.63 -2.30
CA LEU A 37 9.51 -6.47 -1.60
C LEU A 37 10.81 -6.83 -0.85
N ASN A 38 11.94 -6.55 -1.51
CA ASN A 38 13.29 -6.85 -1.01
C ASN A 38 13.79 -5.86 0.07
N MET A 39 12.91 -5.39 0.95
CA MET A 39 13.07 -4.29 1.92
C MET A 39 12.72 -2.89 1.40
N VAL A 40 11.93 -2.16 2.19
CA VAL A 40 11.84 -0.69 2.09
C VAL A 40 12.59 -0.10 3.27
N ASN A 41 13.66 0.66 3.04
CA ASN A 41 14.46 1.25 4.13
C ASN A 41 14.90 0.24 5.21
N ASN A 42 15.33 -0.97 4.81
CA ASN A 42 15.68 -2.10 5.69
C ASN A 42 14.53 -2.71 6.51
N ILE A 43 13.27 -2.32 6.24
CA ILE A 43 12.09 -2.94 6.84
C ILE A 43 11.61 -4.03 5.89
N ARG A 44 11.59 -5.27 6.39
CA ARG A 44 10.92 -6.37 5.72
C ARG A 44 9.44 -6.34 6.13
N ALA A 45 8.58 -6.05 5.17
CA ALA A 45 7.13 -6.12 5.35
C ALA A 45 6.57 -7.05 4.29
N ASP A 46 6.14 -8.24 4.72
CA ASP A 46 5.57 -9.25 3.82
C ASP A 46 4.07 -8.97 3.56
N ALA A 47 3.43 -8.23 4.48
CA ALA A 47 2.04 -7.83 4.38
C ALA A 47 1.77 -6.43 4.96
N SER A 48 0.66 -5.83 4.54
CA SER A 48 0.14 -4.58 5.11
C SER A 48 -1.39 -4.55 5.10
N VAL A 49 -1.97 -3.67 5.91
CA VAL A 49 -3.41 -3.39 5.92
C VAL A 49 -3.67 -1.93 5.56
N VAL A 50 -4.69 -1.69 4.75
CA VAL A 50 -5.16 -0.34 4.44
C VAL A 50 -5.84 0.26 5.68
N ARG A 51 -5.33 1.39 6.17
CA ARG A 51 -5.90 2.12 7.31
C ARG A 51 -6.73 3.32 6.89
N TRP A 52 -6.40 3.93 5.77
CA TRP A 52 -7.18 5.01 5.17
C TRP A 52 -6.98 5.01 3.65
N ALA A 53 -8.01 5.46 2.93
CA ALA A 53 -8.01 5.60 1.48
C ALA A 53 -8.83 6.84 1.13
N GLU A 54 -8.28 7.69 0.29
CA GLU A 54 -8.95 8.91 -0.17
C GLU A 54 -8.77 9.05 -1.69
N GLU A 55 -9.82 9.49 -2.38
CA GLU A 55 -9.70 9.84 -3.79
C GLU A 55 -8.81 11.08 -3.94
N PHE A 56 -7.82 10.98 -4.80
CA PHE A 56 -6.80 11.98 -5.04
C PHE A 56 -6.62 12.17 -6.54
N ARG A 57 -7.31 13.15 -7.14
CA ARG A 57 -7.17 13.56 -8.56
C ARG A 57 -7.41 12.45 -9.59
N ASP A 58 -8.31 12.70 -10.54
CA ASP A 58 -8.48 11.88 -11.75
C ASP A 58 -8.46 10.35 -11.51
N GLN A 59 -9.36 9.86 -10.63
CA GLN A 59 -9.52 8.43 -10.32
C GLN A 59 -8.27 7.75 -9.72
N MET A 60 -7.31 8.51 -9.21
CA MET A 60 -6.27 7.97 -8.35
C MET A 60 -6.69 8.03 -6.89
N PHE A 61 -6.12 7.16 -6.09
CA PHE A 61 -6.37 7.05 -4.67
C PHE A 61 -5.05 7.20 -3.93
N ARG A 62 -5.05 8.03 -2.88
CA ARG A 62 -3.98 8.05 -1.90
C ARG A 62 -4.38 7.16 -0.75
N VAL A 63 -3.47 6.28 -0.35
CA VAL A 63 -3.76 5.17 0.54
C VAL A 63 -2.67 5.07 1.59
N GLY A 64 -3.06 4.89 2.85
CA GLY A 64 -2.14 4.61 3.95
C GLY A 64 -2.16 3.14 4.31
N LEU A 65 -1.00 2.51 4.21
CA LEU A 65 -0.78 1.12 4.56
C LEU A 65 -0.02 1.04 5.88
N GLU A 66 -0.48 0.22 6.81
CA GLU A 66 0.27 -0.16 8.01
C GLU A 66 0.88 -1.53 7.80
N PHE A 67 2.17 -1.68 8.09
CA PHE A 67 2.84 -2.97 8.01
C PHE A 67 2.36 -3.92 9.11
N ILE A 68 2.21 -5.19 8.77
CA ILE A 68 1.86 -6.24 9.74
C ILE A 68 3.18 -6.90 10.18
N GLU A 69 3.42 -6.92 11.49
CA GLU A 69 4.53 -7.68 12.12
C GLU A 69 4.23 -9.18 12.21
#